data_AF-A0A4Z0M2Q3-F1
#
_entry.id   AF-A0A4Z0M2Q3-F1
#
_cell.length_a   1.000
_cell.length_b   1.000
_cell.length_c   1.000
_cell.angle_alpha   90.00
_cell.angle_beta   90.00
_cell.angle_gamma   90.00
#
_symmetry.space_group_name_H-M   'P 1'
#
loop_
_entity.id
_entity.type
_entity.pdbx_description
1 polymer ?
#
loop_
_entity_poly.entity_id
_entity_poly.type
_entity_poly.pdbx_seq_one_letter_code
_entity_poly.pdbx_strand_id
1 'polypeptide(L)'
;MVSINHDSALTPRSLRDTRRMNMFVSVSAAVAGLLFGLDIGVIAGALPFITDHFVLTSRLQEWVVSSMMLGAAIGALFNGWLSFRLGRKYSLMAGAILFVLGSLGSAFASSVEVLIGARVILGVAVGIASYTAPLYLSEMASENVRGKMISMYQLMVTLGIVLAFLSDTAFSYSGNWRAMLGVLALPAVLLIILVVFLPNSPRWLAQKGRHIEAEEVLRMLRDTSEYARDELNVSRVSRRLTPGGGA
;
A
#
# COMPACT_ATOMS: atom_id res chain seq x y z
N MET A 1 43.13 -15.58 27.47
CA MET A 1 42.43 -14.33 27.84
C MET A 1 41.35 -14.11 26.79
N VAL A 2 40.12 -14.54 27.08
CA VAL A 2 38.98 -14.47 26.16
C VAL A 2 38.50 -13.02 26.15
N SER A 3 38.70 -12.32 25.04
CA SER A 3 38.10 -11.00 24.82
C SER A 3 36.60 -11.22 24.58
N ILE A 4 35.81 -10.97 25.62
CA ILE A 4 34.34 -10.92 25.51
C ILE A 4 34.02 -9.62 24.76
N ASN A 5 33.61 -9.77 23.50
CA ASN A 5 33.16 -8.67 22.68
C ASN A 5 31.87 -8.09 23.28
N HIS A 6 31.93 -6.84 23.77
CA HIS A 6 30.82 -6.16 24.46
C HIS A 6 30.13 -5.11 23.57
N ASP A 7 30.18 -5.29 22.25
CA ASP A 7 29.63 -4.33 21.26
C ASP A 7 28.14 -4.51 20.97
N SER A 8 27.37 -5.14 21.86
CA SER A 8 25.92 -5.36 21.66
C SER A 8 25.01 -4.34 22.37
N ALA A 9 25.54 -3.32 23.04
CA ALA A 9 24.73 -2.53 23.98
C ALA A 9 24.33 -1.10 23.55
N LEU A 10 24.91 -0.50 22.51
CA LEU A 10 24.64 0.92 22.21
C LEU A 10 24.44 1.18 20.73
N THR A 11 23.27 0.79 20.20
CA THR A 11 22.78 1.42 18.96
C THR A 11 22.45 2.88 19.28
N PRO A 12 23.08 3.88 18.62
CA PRO A 12 22.72 5.28 18.81
C PRO A 12 21.21 5.48 18.60
N ARG A 13 20.56 6.31 19.42
CA ARG A 13 19.09 6.50 19.41
C ARG A 13 18.53 6.75 18.00
N SER A 14 19.26 7.47 17.14
CA SER A 14 18.91 7.73 15.74
C SER A 14 18.71 6.46 14.91
N LEU A 15 19.57 5.44 15.08
CA LEU A 15 19.47 4.16 14.36
C LEU A 15 18.20 3.39 14.72
N ARG A 16 17.84 3.45 16.01
CA ARG A 16 16.70 2.73 16.55
C ARG A 16 15.39 3.31 16.03
N ASP A 17 15.32 4.63 15.89
CA ASP A 17 14.15 5.33 15.36
C ASP A 17 14.01 5.14 13.83
N THR A 18 15.11 5.16 13.08
CA THR A 18 15.10 4.82 11.64
C THR A 18 14.65 3.40 11.39
N ARG A 19 15.14 2.43 12.17
CA ARG A 19 14.74 1.03 12.03
C ARG A 19 13.27 0.81 12.38
N ARG A 20 12.75 1.50 13.40
CA ARG A 20 11.33 1.48 13.76
C ARG A 20 10.45 2.05 12.65
N MET A 21 10.83 3.19 12.08
CA MET A 21 10.09 3.81 10.97
C MET A 21 10.08 2.89 9.74
N ASN A 22 11.23 2.37 9.34
CA ASN A 22 11.31 1.45 8.20
C ASN A 22 10.51 0.16 8.43
N MET A 23 10.50 -0.37 9.66
CA MET A 23 9.64 -1.50 10.03
C MET A 23 8.15 -1.12 9.94
N PHE A 24 7.77 0.05 10.44
CA PHE A 24 6.39 0.54 10.39
C PHE A 24 5.88 0.71 8.96
N VAL A 25 6.69 1.32 8.08
CA VAL A 25 6.38 1.42 6.65
C VAL A 25 6.30 0.03 6.00
N SER A 26 7.18 -0.90 6.38
CA SER A 26 7.15 -2.28 5.87
C SER A 26 5.89 -3.04 6.28
N VAL A 27 5.45 -2.90 7.54
CA VAL A 27 4.19 -3.49 8.03
C VAL A 27 3.00 -2.89 7.29
N SER A 28 2.99 -1.57 7.08
CA SER A 28 1.95 -0.90 6.31
C SER A 28 1.88 -1.40 4.86
N ALA A 29 3.04 -1.59 4.22
CA ALA A 29 3.13 -2.19 2.90
C ALA A 29 2.63 -3.63 2.87
N ALA A 30 2.95 -4.42 3.90
CA ALA A 30 2.48 -5.79 4.01
C ALA A 30 0.96 -5.87 4.12
N VAL A 31 0.34 -5.02 4.97
CA VAL A 31 -1.12 -4.94 5.09
C VAL A 31 -1.77 -4.47 3.79
N ALA A 32 -1.19 -3.47 3.11
CA ALA A 32 -1.70 -2.99 1.82
C ALA A 32 -1.65 -4.09 0.73
N GLY A 33 -0.53 -4.81 0.64
CA GLY A 33 -0.38 -5.92 -0.31
C GLY A 33 -1.34 -7.07 0.00
N LEU A 34 -1.46 -7.44 1.28
CA LEU A 34 -2.38 -8.48 1.74
C LEU A 34 -3.84 -8.14 1.42
N LEU A 35 -4.27 -6.90 1.67
CA LEU A 35 -5.60 -6.41 1.33
C LEU A 35 -5.88 -6.52 -0.18
N PHE A 36 -4.93 -6.12 -1.01
CA PHE A 36 -5.05 -6.19 -2.47
C PHE A 36 -5.15 -7.64 -2.96
N GLY A 37 -4.35 -8.55 -2.40
CA GLY A 37 -4.42 -9.97 -2.70
C GLY A 37 -5.74 -10.63 -2.29
N LEU A 38 -6.22 -10.30 -1.08
CA LEU A 38 -7.47 -10.84 -0.56
C LEU A 38 -8.66 -10.53 -1.48
N ASP A 39 -8.73 -9.30 -1.97
CA ASP A 39 -9.81 -8.86 -2.85
C ASP A 39 -9.83 -9.58 -4.20
N ILE A 40 -8.65 -9.82 -4.78
CA ILE A 40 -8.51 -10.58 -6.03
C ILE A 40 -9.00 -12.02 -5.83
N GLY A 41 -8.68 -12.65 -4.70
CA GLY A 41 -9.03 -14.04 -4.43
C GLY A 41 -10.50 -14.25 -4.06
N VAL A 42 -11.08 -13.39 -3.21
CA VAL A 42 -12.36 -13.66 -2.55
C VAL A 42 -13.54 -13.78 -3.52
N ILE A 43 -13.49 -13.07 -4.65
CA ILE A 43 -14.56 -13.13 -5.63
C ILE A 43 -14.67 -14.52 -6.26
N ALA A 44 -13.55 -15.22 -6.42
CA ALA A 44 -13.53 -16.54 -7.04
C ALA A 44 -14.29 -17.58 -6.20
N GLY A 45 -14.19 -17.52 -4.87
CA GLY A 45 -14.95 -18.39 -3.98
C GLY A 45 -16.36 -17.89 -3.70
N ALA A 46 -16.60 -16.58 -3.69
CA ALA A 46 -17.93 -16.01 -3.42
C ALA A 46 -18.89 -16.08 -4.63
N LEU A 47 -18.39 -16.00 -5.87
CA LEU A 47 -19.22 -15.90 -7.08
C LEU A 47 -20.24 -17.04 -7.26
N PRO A 48 -19.91 -18.32 -7.00
CA PRO A 48 -20.89 -19.40 -7.06
C PRO A 48 -22.06 -19.20 -6.08
N PHE A 49 -21.78 -18.83 -4.83
CA PHE A 49 -22.83 -18.58 -3.82
C PHE A 49 -23.69 -17.35 -4.14
N ILE A 50 -23.08 -16.30 -4.71
CA ILE A 50 -23.81 -15.12 -5.20
C ILE A 50 -24.73 -15.51 -6.36
N THR A 51 -24.25 -16.38 -7.25
CA THR A 51 -25.01 -16.90 -8.39
C THR A 51 -26.23 -17.66 -7.91
N ASP A 52 -26.06 -18.57 -6.95
CA ASP A 52 -27.15 -19.37 -6.42
C ASP A 52 -28.17 -18.51 -5.67
N HIS A 53 -27.71 -17.50 -4.92
CA HIS A 53 -28.58 -16.62 -4.13
C HIS A 53 -29.44 -15.69 -5.00
N PHE A 54 -28.87 -15.10 -6.04
CA PHE A 54 -29.59 -14.17 -6.93
C PHE A 54 -30.09 -14.81 -8.23
N VAL A 55 -29.86 -16.13 -8.41
CA VAL A 55 -30.17 -16.87 -9.64
C VAL A 55 -29.60 -16.15 -10.87
N LEU A 56 -28.30 -15.87 -10.83
CA LEU A 56 -27.63 -15.05 -11.85
C LEU A 56 -27.54 -15.77 -13.20
N THR A 57 -27.80 -15.03 -14.27
CA THR A 57 -27.43 -15.46 -15.63
C THR A 57 -25.92 -15.29 -15.85
N SER A 58 -25.34 -16.02 -16.79
CA SER A 58 -23.90 -15.92 -17.13
C SER A 58 -23.47 -14.48 -17.44
N ARG A 59 -24.33 -13.72 -18.13
CA ARG A 59 -24.09 -12.29 -18.40
C ARG A 59 -23.97 -11.48 -17.12
N LEU A 60 -24.84 -11.69 -16.12
CA LEU A 60 -24.77 -10.93 -14.86
C LEU A 60 -23.55 -11.32 -14.02
N GLN A 61 -23.15 -12.60 -14.03
CA GLN A 61 -21.90 -13.04 -13.39
C GLN A 61 -20.69 -12.29 -13.98
N GLU A 62 -20.60 -12.22 -15.31
CA GLU A 62 -19.55 -11.48 -16.01
C GLU A 62 -19.56 -10.00 -15.62
N TRP A 63 -20.74 -9.37 -15.50
CA TRP A 63 -20.85 -7.99 -15.03
C TRP A 63 -20.37 -7.80 -13.58
N VAL A 64 -20.68 -8.72 -12.67
CA VAL A 64 -20.23 -8.67 -11.27
C VAL A 64 -18.69 -8.73 -11.16
N VAL A 65 -18.03 -9.47 -12.05
CA VAL A 65 -16.56 -9.58 -12.09
C VAL A 65 -15.92 -8.41 -12.84
N SER A 66 -16.40 -8.10 -14.04
CA SER A 66 -15.81 -7.09 -14.94
C SER A 66 -16.05 -5.65 -14.50
N SER A 67 -17.15 -5.35 -13.80
CA SER A 67 -17.43 -4.01 -13.26
C SER A 67 -16.36 -3.52 -12.28
N MET A 68 -15.76 -4.44 -11.52
CA MET A 68 -14.63 -4.14 -10.66
C MET A 68 -13.38 -3.77 -11.48
N MET A 69 -13.08 -4.51 -12.55
CA MET A 69 -11.96 -4.19 -13.46
C MET A 69 -12.17 -2.83 -14.12
N LEU A 70 -13.40 -2.52 -14.54
CA LEU A 70 -13.78 -1.20 -15.06
C LEU A 70 -13.51 -0.10 -14.02
N GLY A 71 -13.97 -0.31 -12.77
CA GLY A 71 -13.70 0.61 -11.66
C GLY A 71 -12.20 0.80 -11.42
N ALA A 72 -11.41 -0.27 -11.50
CA ALA A 72 -9.96 -0.21 -11.33
C ALA A 72 -9.26 0.59 -12.45
N ALA A 73 -9.70 0.43 -13.70
CA ALA A 73 -9.20 1.23 -14.81
C ALA A 73 -9.50 2.73 -14.61
N ILE A 74 -10.73 3.06 -14.19
CA ILE A 74 -11.13 4.43 -13.86
C ILE A 74 -10.27 4.97 -12.71
N GLY A 75 -10.14 4.21 -11.62
CA GLY A 75 -9.33 4.58 -10.46
C GLY A 75 -7.86 4.83 -10.82
N ALA A 76 -7.27 4.00 -11.66
CA ALA A 76 -5.88 4.14 -12.11
C ALA A 76 -5.66 5.43 -12.93
N LEU A 77 -6.60 5.78 -13.82
CA LEU A 77 -6.53 7.03 -14.62
C LEU A 77 -6.57 8.27 -13.74
N PHE A 78 -7.47 8.31 -12.75
CA PHE A 78 -7.59 9.45 -11.84
C PHE A 78 -6.45 9.51 -10.81
N ASN A 79 -5.83 8.37 -10.49
CA ASN A 79 -4.84 8.30 -9.43
C ASN A 79 -3.59 9.15 -9.70
N GLY A 80 -3.16 9.28 -10.95
CA GLY A 80 -2.00 10.12 -11.29
C GLY A 80 -2.20 11.58 -10.86
N TRP A 81 -3.37 12.14 -11.16
CA TRP A 81 -3.75 13.49 -10.73
C TRP A 81 -3.95 13.57 -9.21
N LEU A 82 -4.62 12.59 -8.63
CA LEU A 82 -4.90 12.53 -7.19
C LEU A 82 -3.60 12.50 -6.36
N SER A 83 -2.67 11.60 -6.71
CA SER A 83 -1.38 11.41 -6.06
C SER A 83 -0.43 12.59 -6.22
N PHE A 84 -0.56 13.34 -7.31
CA PHE A 84 0.16 14.60 -7.49
C PHE A 84 -0.42 15.73 -6.64
N ARG A 85 -1.75 15.88 -6.63
CA ARG A 85 -2.43 17.00 -5.95
C ARG A 85 -2.51 16.83 -4.44
N LEU A 86 -3.07 15.71 -3.98
CA LEU A 86 -3.27 15.39 -2.56
C LEU A 86 -2.02 14.78 -1.91
N GLY A 87 -1.17 14.12 -2.71
CA GLY A 87 -0.02 13.38 -2.21
C GLY A 87 -0.33 11.91 -1.96
N ARG A 88 0.73 11.11 -1.87
CA ARG A 88 0.65 9.64 -1.85
C ARG A 88 -0.09 9.10 -0.62
N LYS A 89 0.19 9.67 0.57
CA LYS A 89 -0.47 9.30 1.82
C LYS A 89 -1.99 9.46 1.72
N TYR A 90 -2.45 10.62 1.28
CA TYR A 90 -3.87 10.94 1.19
C TYR A 90 -4.58 10.18 0.06
N SER A 91 -3.90 9.92 -1.06
CA SER A 91 -4.42 9.01 -2.09
C SER A 91 -4.62 7.59 -1.57
N LEU A 92 -3.66 7.06 -0.80
CA LEU A 92 -3.76 5.73 -0.20
C LEU A 92 -4.91 5.68 0.82
N MET A 93 -5.08 6.73 1.61
CA MET A 93 -6.19 6.84 2.57
C MET A 93 -7.55 6.91 1.87
N ALA A 94 -7.66 7.68 0.79
CA ALA A 94 -8.88 7.74 -0.02
C ALA A 94 -9.21 6.37 -0.62
N GLY A 95 -8.22 5.66 -1.16
CA GLY A 95 -8.37 4.29 -1.63
C GLY A 95 -8.86 3.35 -0.51
N ALA A 96 -8.23 3.37 0.66
CA ALA A 96 -8.62 2.52 1.77
C ALA A 96 -10.06 2.81 2.28
N ILE A 97 -10.48 4.08 2.33
CA ILE A 97 -11.85 4.46 2.68
C ILE A 97 -12.85 3.93 1.64
N LEU A 98 -12.60 4.15 0.36
CA LEU A 98 -13.45 3.63 -0.72
C LEU A 98 -13.50 2.10 -0.70
N PHE A 99 -12.40 1.45 -0.33
CA PHE A 99 -12.32 0.01 -0.20
C PHE A 99 -13.26 -0.50 0.91
N VAL A 100 -13.24 0.12 2.11
CA VAL A 100 -14.17 -0.21 3.20
C VAL A 100 -15.62 -0.02 2.75
N LEU A 101 -15.93 1.11 2.11
CA LEU A 101 -17.29 1.39 1.61
C LEU A 101 -17.74 0.36 0.55
N GLY A 102 -16.86 -0.02 -0.37
CA GLY A 102 -17.13 -1.03 -1.39
C GLY A 102 -17.30 -2.42 -0.80
N SER A 103 -16.49 -2.80 0.20
CA SER A 103 -16.57 -4.11 0.87
C SER A 103 -17.85 -4.23 1.70
N LEU A 104 -18.17 -3.23 2.52
CA LEU A 104 -19.41 -3.21 3.29
C LEU A 104 -20.63 -3.10 2.37
N GLY A 105 -20.56 -2.27 1.34
CA GLY A 105 -21.63 -2.16 0.33
C GLY A 105 -21.89 -3.50 -0.39
N SER A 106 -20.83 -4.27 -0.67
CA SER A 106 -20.95 -5.61 -1.25
C SER A 106 -21.54 -6.61 -0.26
N ALA A 107 -21.11 -6.57 1.01
CA ALA A 107 -21.62 -7.44 2.07
C ALA A 107 -23.11 -7.20 2.37
N PHE A 108 -23.56 -5.94 2.34
CA PHE A 108 -24.96 -5.57 2.57
C PHE A 108 -25.81 -5.46 1.30
N ALA A 109 -25.29 -5.88 0.14
CA ALA A 109 -26.01 -5.78 -1.12
C ALA A 109 -27.31 -6.59 -1.07
N SER A 110 -28.45 -5.93 -1.26
CA SER A 110 -29.79 -6.55 -1.30
C SER A 110 -30.21 -6.94 -2.71
N SER A 111 -29.55 -6.41 -3.73
CA SER A 111 -29.77 -6.74 -5.15
C SER A 111 -28.45 -6.81 -5.91
N VAL A 112 -28.49 -7.43 -7.08
CA VAL A 112 -27.33 -7.57 -7.99
C VAL A 112 -26.83 -6.22 -8.47
N GLU A 113 -27.73 -5.26 -8.69
CA GLU A 113 -27.38 -3.89 -9.12
C GLU A 113 -26.59 -3.16 -8.04
N VAL A 114 -27.01 -3.28 -6.77
CA VAL A 114 -26.27 -2.72 -5.62
C VAL A 114 -24.91 -3.40 -5.50
N LEU A 115 -24.84 -4.71 -5.70
CA LEU A 115 -23.58 -5.45 -5.71
C LEU A 115 -22.64 -4.93 -6.81
N ILE A 116 -23.12 -4.80 -8.05
CA ILE A 116 -22.33 -4.26 -9.17
C ILE A 116 -21.85 -2.83 -8.85
N GLY A 117 -22.71 -1.97 -8.32
CA GLY A 117 -22.32 -0.61 -7.89
C GLY A 117 -21.23 -0.62 -6.83
N ALA A 118 -21.35 -1.48 -5.81
CA ALA A 118 -20.34 -1.65 -4.77
C ALA A 118 -19.00 -2.18 -5.34
N ARG A 119 -19.07 -3.08 -6.33
CA ARG A 119 -17.90 -3.63 -7.03
C ARG A 119 -17.18 -2.58 -7.87
N VAL A 120 -17.90 -1.64 -8.48
CA VAL A 120 -17.29 -0.48 -9.17
C VAL A 120 -16.55 0.41 -8.16
N ILE A 121 -17.17 0.75 -7.03
CA ILE A 121 -16.54 1.57 -5.98
C ILE A 121 -15.27 0.89 -5.45
N LEU A 122 -15.37 -0.41 -5.17
CA LEU A 122 -14.23 -1.20 -4.73
C LEU A 122 -13.14 -1.25 -5.81
N GLY A 123 -13.51 -1.41 -7.08
CA GLY A 123 -12.60 -1.30 -8.22
C GLY A 123 -11.84 0.02 -8.24
N VAL A 124 -12.53 1.16 -8.08
CA VAL A 124 -11.89 2.49 -8.02
C VAL A 124 -10.86 2.55 -6.88
N ALA A 125 -11.21 2.03 -5.71
CA ALA A 125 -10.30 1.95 -4.56
C ALA A 125 -9.02 1.17 -4.89
N VAL A 126 -9.18 0.00 -5.50
CA VAL A 126 -8.11 -0.92 -5.91
C VAL A 126 -7.22 -0.27 -6.99
N GLY A 127 -7.82 0.42 -7.96
CA GLY A 127 -7.11 1.18 -8.99
C GLY A 127 -6.21 2.28 -8.40
N ILE A 128 -6.72 3.03 -7.43
CA ILE A 128 -5.95 4.06 -6.72
C ILE A 128 -4.81 3.43 -5.90
N ALA A 129 -5.10 2.37 -5.15
CA ALA A 129 -4.14 1.74 -4.24
C ALA A 129 -3.00 1.01 -4.99
N SER A 130 -3.32 0.31 -6.09
CA SER A 130 -2.37 -0.52 -6.87
C SER A 130 -1.15 0.22 -7.38
N TYR A 131 -1.29 1.51 -7.72
CA TYR A 131 -0.17 2.36 -8.11
C TYR A 131 0.39 3.16 -6.94
N THR A 132 -0.47 3.67 -6.05
CA THR A 132 -0.05 4.54 -4.96
C THR A 132 0.78 3.81 -3.91
N ALA A 133 0.41 2.58 -3.55
CA ALA A 133 1.11 1.81 -2.53
C ALA A 133 2.58 1.51 -2.91
N PRO A 134 2.88 0.89 -4.07
CA PRO A 134 4.27 0.63 -4.45
C PRO A 134 5.05 1.93 -4.72
N LEU A 135 4.41 2.97 -5.26
CA LEU A 135 5.04 4.28 -5.42
C LEU A 135 5.43 4.88 -4.07
N TYR A 136 4.49 4.97 -3.13
CA TYR A 136 4.75 5.46 -1.78
C TYR A 136 5.87 4.68 -1.11
N LEU A 137 5.83 3.35 -1.22
CA LEU A 137 6.86 2.47 -0.68
C LEU A 137 8.24 2.74 -1.28
N SER A 138 8.31 2.98 -2.60
CA SER A 138 9.56 3.30 -3.29
C SER A 138 10.15 4.66 -2.90
N GLU A 139 9.30 5.61 -2.50
CA GLU A 139 9.70 6.95 -2.06
C GLU A 139 10.06 6.99 -0.57
N MET A 140 9.53 6.06 0.21
CA MET A 140 9.77 5.93 1.65
C MET A 140 10.93 5.01 1.99
N ALA A 141 11.20 4.00 1.15
CA ALA A 141 12.26 3.05 1.42
C ALA A 141 13.66 3.68 1.30
N SER A 142 14.58 3.29 2.17
CA SER A 142 16.00 3.56 1.96
C SER A 142 16.54 2.76 0.79
N GLU A 143 17.59 3.26 0.14
CA GLU A 143 18.12 2.74 -1.12
C GLU A 143 18.44 1.24 -1.06
N ASN A 144 18.99 0.78 0.07
CA ASN A 144 19.39 -0.61 0.30
C ASN A 144 18.23 -1.58 0.57
N VAL A 145 17.05 -1.08 0.96
CA VAL A 145 15.89 -1.93 1.33
C VAL A 145 14.69 -1.76 0.40
N ARG A 146 14.74 -0.79 -0.52
CA ARG A 146 13.66 -0.52 -1.49
C ARG A 146 13.21 -1.77 -2.24
N GLY A 147 14.16 -2.53 -2.79
CA GLY A 147 13.85 -3.78 -3.48
C GLY A 147 13.13 -4.77 -2.56
N LYS A 148 13.66 -4.97 -1.35
CA LYS A 148 13.08 -5.89 -0.35
C LYS A 148 11.65 -5.51 0.04
N MET A 149 11.38 -4.21 0.22
CA MET A 149 10.04 -3.73 0.58
C MET A 149 9.04 -3.95 -0.56
N ILE A 150 9.42 -3.66 -1.81
CA ILE A 150 8.56 -3.91 -2.97
C ILE A 150 8.32 -5.42 -3.16
N SER A 151 9.35 -6.26 -3.00
CA SER A 151 9.18 -7.71 -3.03
C SER A 151 8.28 -8.22 -1.89
N MET A 152 8.40 -7.66 -0.68
CA MET A 152 7.52 -7.99 0.44
C MET A 152 6.06 -7.63 0.13
N TYR A 153 5.81 -6.46 -0.46
CA TYR A 153 4.47 -6.09 -0.92
C TYR A 153 3.91 -7.14 -1.88
N GLN A 154 4.67 -7.54 -2.89
CA GLN A 154 4.23 -8.55 -3.86
C GLN A 154 4.01 -9.94 -3.22
N LEU A 155 4.86 -10.33 -2.26
CA LEU A 155 4.69 -11.57 -1.50
C LEU A 155 3.41 -11.52 -0.66
N MET A 156 3.08 -10.37 -0.08
CA MET A 156 1.86 -10.21 0.70
C MET A 156 0.61 -10.22 -0.19
N VAL A 157 0.71 -9.74 -1.43
CA VAL A 157 -0.36 -9.90 -2.44
C VAL A 157 -0.61 -11.39 -2.72
N THR A 158 0.43 -12.17 -2.99
CA THR A 158 0.25 -13.61 -3.25
C THR A 158 -0.27 -14.36 -2.02
N LEU A 159 0.22 -14.02 -0.83
CA LEU A 159 -0.28 -14.57 0.42
C LEU A 159 -1.75 -14.18 0.67
N GLY A 160 -2.14 -12.95 0.34
CA GLY A 160 -3.52 -12.48 0.41
C GLY A 160 -4.46 -13.31 -0.46
N ILE A 161 -4.06 -13.64 -1.69
CA ILE A 161 -4.85 -14.52 -2.58
C ILE A 161 -5.04 -15.90 -1.94
N VAL A 162 -4.00 -16.50 -1.36
CA VAL A 162 -4.10 -17.80 -0.66
C VAL A 162 -5.04 -17.71 0.54
N LEU A 163 -4.91 -16.66 1.35
CA LEU A 163 -5.77 -16.44 2.51
C LEU A 163 -7.23 -16.21 2.13
N ALA A 164 -7.50 -15.58 0.97
CA ALA A 164 -8.86 -15.45 0.47
C ALA A 164 -9.47 -16.81 0.16
N PHE A 165 -8.76 -17.69 -0.56
CA PHE A 165 -9.25 -19.05 -0.81
C PHE A 165 -9.48 -19.86 0.47
N LEU A 166 -8.62 -19.70 1.48
CA LEU A 166 -8.81 -20.33 2.79
C LEU A 166 -10.04 -19.77 3.52
N SER A 167 -10.22 -18.45 3.49
CA SER A 167 -11.41 -17.78 4.04
C SER A 167 -12.68 -18.25 3.35
N ASP A 168 -12.68 -18.30 2.01
CA ASP A 168 -13.81 -18.79 1.23
C ASP A 168 -14.13 -20.24 1.53
N THR A 169 -13.10 -21.09 1.68
CA THR A 169 -13.28 -22.49 2.09
C THR A 169 -13.91 -22.57 3.48
N ALA A 170 -13.47 -21.76 4.44
CA ALA A 170 -14.06 -21.73 5.79
C ALA A 170 -15.52 -21.28 5.78
N PHE A 171 -15.85 -20.23 5.01
CA PHE A 171 -17.22 -19.72 4.90
C PHE A 171 -18.11 -20.57 4.00
N SER A 172 -17.55 -21.39 3.11
CA SER A 172 -18.31 -22.25 2.18
C SER A 172 -19.27 -23.19 2.92
N TYR A 173 -18.88 -23.67 4.11
CA TYR A 173 -19.73 -24.51 4.96
C TYR A 173 -21.05 -23.81 5.37
N SER A 174 -21.00 -22.49 5.53
CA SER A 174 -22.17 -21.67 5.87
C SER A 174 -22.89 -21.06 4.67
N GLY A 175 -22.28 -21.12 3.47
CA GLY A 175 -22.78 -20.44 2.26
C GLY A 175 -22.85 -18.91 2.36
N ASN A 176 -22.22 -18.30 3.38
CA ASN A 176 -22.36 -16.88 3.67
C ASN A 176 -21.39 -16.01 2.85
N TRP A 177 -21.72 -15.82 1.58
CA TRP A 177 -20.94 -14.98 0.65
C TRP A 177 -20.83 -13.52 1.11
N ARG A 178 -21.80 -13.02 1.89
CA ARG A 178 -21.75 -11.66 2.46
C ARG A 178 -20.61 -11.54 3.46
N ALA A 179 -20.39 -12.56 4.28
CA ALA A 179 -19.25 -12.60 5.19
C ALA A 179 -17.91 -12.69 4.45
N MET A 180 -17.84 -13.46 3.35
CA MET A 180 -16.64 -13.55 2.51
C MET A 180 -16.20 -12.15 2.04
N LEU A 181 -17.12 -11.37 1.45
CA LEU A 181 -16.83 -10.01 0.97
C LEU A 181 -16.66 -8.98 2.11
N GLY A 182 -17.38 -9.16 3.22
CA GLY A 182 -17.35 -8.26 4.36
C GLY A 182 -16.08 -8.35 5.21
N VAL A 183 -15.45 -9.53 5.28
CA VAL A 183 -14.17 -9.72 6.01
C VAL A 183 -13.07 -8.82 5.46
N LEU A 184 -13.12 -8.45 4.18
CA LEU A 184 -12.16 -7.52 3.57
C LEU A 184 -12.15 -6.13 4.24
N ALA A 185 -13.23 -5.71 4.88
CA ALA A 185 -13.31 -4.43 5.58
C ALA A 185 -12.33 -4.37 6.77
N LEU A 186 -12.03 -5.51 7.43
CA LEU A 186 -11.13 -5.56 8.59
C LEU A 186 -9.69 -5.12 8.26
N PRO A 187 -8.98 -5.75 7.29
CA PRO A 187 -7.65 -5.29 6.90
C PRO A 187 -7.67 -3.90 6.27
N ALA A 188 -8.77 -3.48 5.64
CA ALA A 188 -8.90 -2.13 5.10
C ALA A 188 -8.98 -1.06 6.19
N VAL A 189 -9.75 -1.29 7.26
CA VAL A 189 -9.79 -0.40 8.44
C VAL A 189 -8.42 -0.36 9.12
N LEU A 190 -7.75 -1.51 9.26
CA LEU A 190 -6.37 -1.56 9.77
C LEU A 190 -5.42 -0.71 8.91
N LEU A 191 -5.54 -0.79 7.58
CA LEU A 191 -4.76 0.03 6.66
C LEU A 191 -5.05 1.53 6.85
N ILE A 192 -6.31 1.94 7.02
CA ILE A 192 -6.66 3.34 7.32
C ILE A 192 -5.93 3.82 8.58
N ILE A 193 -5.98 3.03 9.66
CA ILE A 193 -5.31 3.35 10.92
C ILE A 193 -3.80 3.52 10.69
N LEU A 194 -3.16 2.57 10.01
CA LEU A 194 -1.73 2.64 9.71
C LEU A 194 -1.38 3.88 8.88
N VAL A 195 -2.18 4.18 7.85
CA VAL A 195 -1.95 5.33 6.96
C VAL A 195 -2.07 6.66 7.67
N VAL A 196 -2.94 6.80 8.67
CA VAL A 196 -3.04 8.03 9.47
C VAL A 196 -1.70 8.38 10.13
N PHE A 197 -0.99 7.39 10.66
CA PHE A 197 0.31 7.56 11.32
C PHE A 197 1.51 7.58 10.36
N LEU A 198 1.32 7.24 9.08
CA LEU A 198 2.39 7.31 8.09
C LEU A 198 2.75 8.78 7.77
N PRO A 199 4.04 9.12 7.62
CA PRO A 199 4.45 10.46 7.19
C PRO A 199 4.15 10.69 5.70
N ASN A 200 4.14 11.94 5.27
CA ASN A 200 4.02 12.26 3.85
C ASN A 200 5.28 11.84 3.10
N SER A 201 5.14 11.51 1.81
CA SER A 201 6.29 11.18 0.96
C SER A 201 7.27 12.37 0.91
N PRO A 202 8.58 12.14 1.18
CA PRO A 202 9.58 13.21 1.14
C PRO A 202 9.71 13.80 -0.27
N ARG A 203 9.56 12.99 -1.32
CA ARG A 203 9.55 13.45 -2.72
C ARG A 203 8.36 14.37 -3.01
N TRP A 204 7.17 14.03 -2.51
CA TRP A 204 6.00 14.88 -2.69
C TRP A 204 6.13 16.21 -1.93
N LEU A 205 6.65 16.18 -0.70
CA LEU A 205 6.92 17.38 0.09
C LEU A 205 7.91 18.32 -0.63
N ALA A 206 9.00 17.76 -1.19
CA ALA A 206 9.96 18.52 -1.99
C ALA A 206 9.32 19.14 -3.25
N GLN A 207 8.45 18.40 -3.96
CA GLN A 207 7.71 18.92 -5.12
C GLN A 207 6.75 20.07 -4.76
N LYS A 208 6.28 20.15 -3.52
CA LYS A 208 5.43 21.24 -3.01
C LYS A 208 6.21 22.39 -2.40
N GLY A 209 7.55 22.39 -2.47
CA GLY A 209 8.42 23.41 -1.89
C GLY A 209 8.59 23.32 -0.36
N ARG A 210 8.09 22.25 0.27
CA ARG A 210 8.17 22.03 1.72
C ARG A 210 9.46 21.31 2.09
N HIS A 211 10.59 21.96 1.81
CA HIS A 211 11.92 21.34 1.92
C HIS A 211 12.32 20.95 3.35
N ILE A 212 11.93 21.75 4.35
CA ILE A 212 12.25 21.49 5.77
C ILE A 212 11.59 20.18 6.24
N GLU A 213 10.30 20.01 5.95
CA GLU A 213 9.58 18.78 6.30
C GLU A 213 10.05 17.58 5.50
N ALA A 214 10.40 17.77 4.22
CA ALA A 214 10.98 16.71 3.41
C ALA A 214 12.30 16.20 4.01
N GLU A 215 13.14 17.12 4.52
CA GLU A 215 14.39 16.78 5.19
C GLU A 215 14.16 16.05 6.51
N GLU A 216 13.18 16.48 7.31
CA GLU A 216 12.81 15.80 8.56
C GLU A 216 12.39 14.35 8.31
N VAL A 217 11.49 14.12 7.34
CA VAL A 217 11.07 12.77 6.96
C VAL A 217 12.26 11.96 6.43
N LEU A 218 13.15 12.55 5.62
CA LEU A 218 14.35 11.86 5.14
C LEU A 218 15.30 11.47 6.27
N ARG A 219 15.50 12.33 7.27
CA ARG A 219 16.31 12.01 8.47
C ARG A 219 15.69 10.88 9.30
N MET A 220 14.37 10.76 9.32
CA MET A 220 13.68 9.64 9.98
C MET A 220 13.85 8.32 9.22
N LEU A 221 14.00 8.36 7.88
CA LEU A 221 14.08 7.17 7.02
C LEU A 221 15.50 6.72 6.70
N ARG A 222 16.43 7.68 6.67
CA ARG A 222 17.83 7.47 6.33
C ARG A 222 18.68 7.55 7.58
N ASP A 223 19.54 6.55 7.72
CA ASP A 223 20.58 6.57 8.72
C ASP A 223 21.55 7.71 8.40
N THR A 224 21.64 8.69 9.30
CA THR A 224 22.35 9.96 9.05
C THR A 224 23.88 9.82 9.17
N SER A 225 24.44 8.63 9.44
CA SER A 225 25.87 8.53 9.78
C SER A 225 26.87 8.33 8.65
N GLU A 226 26.53 7.77 7.48
CA GLU A 226 27.57 7.46 6.47
C GLU A 226 27.36 8.14 5.11
N TYR A 227 26.19 8.03 4.48
CA TYR A 227 25.98 8.52 3.12
C TYR A 227 25.69 10.02 3.01
N ALA A 228 25.08 10.66 4.01
CA ALA A 228 24.88 12.12 4.00
C ALA A 228 26.20 12.88 4.08
N ARG A 229 27.24 12.30 4.70
CA ARG A 229 28.60 12.84 4.69
C ARG A 229 29.28 12.62 3.34
N ASP A 230 29.11 11.45 2.73
CA ASP A 230 29.72 11.15 1.43
C ASP A 230 29.11 11.92 0.26
N GLU A 231 27.78 12.09 0.22
CA GLU A 231 27.11 12.87 -0.84
C GLU A 231 27.45 14.38 -0.74
N LEU A 232 27.62 14.90 0.49
CA LEU A 232 28.12 16.26 0.74
C LEU A 232 29.63 16.41 0.47
N ASN A 233 30.43 15.35 0.66
CA ASN A 233 31.86 15.36 0.36
C ASN A 233 32.12 15.28 -1.16
N VAL A 234 31.36 14.46 -1.90
CA VAL A 234 31.44 14.41 -3.37
C VAL A 234 31.07 15.78 -3.98
N SER A 235 30.06 16.44 -3.42
CA SER A 235 29.66 17.80 -3.80
C SER A 235 30.76 18.86 -3.53
N ARG A 236 31.53 18.69 -2.43
CA ARG A 236 32.67 19.56 -2.08
C ARG A 236 33.93 19.26 -2.90
N VAL A 237 34.15 18.00 -3.27
CA VAL A 237 35.27 17.58 -4.12
C VAL A 237 35.06 18.02 -5.57
N SER A 238 33.85 17.89 -6.14
CA SER A 238 33.54 18.46 -7.46
C SER A 238 33.72 19.98 -7.51
N ARG A 239 33.41 20.72 -6.43
CA ARG A 239 33.67 22.17 -6.36
C ARG A 239 35.14 22.53 -6.18
N ARG A 240 35.98 21.63 -5.69
CA ARG A 240 37.44 21.80 -5.55
C ARG A 240 38.23 21.35 -6.78
N LEU A 241 37.62 20.61 -7.70
CA LEU A 241 38.21 20.22 -8.99
C LEU A 241 37.83 21.17 -10.14
N THR A 242 37.02 22.21 -9.87
CA THR A 242 36.85 23.35 -10.77
C THR A 242 37.41 24.67 -10.20
N PRO A 243 38.69 24.77 -9.79
CA PRO A 243 39.39 26.04 -9.74
C PRO A 243 40.05 26.27 -11.11
N GLY A 244 39.42 27.09 -11.94
CA GLY A 244 40.11 27.75 -13.06
C GLY A 244 40.46 26.89 -14.27
N GLY A 245 39.52 26.77 -15.19
CA GLY A 245 39.80 26.90 -16.62
C GLY A 245 38.68 27.79 -17.14
N GLY A 246 38.86 29.10 -17.26
CA GLY A 246 39.82 29.73 -18.17
C GLY A 246 38.95 30.37 -19.26
N ALA A 247 39.20 31.66 -19.48
CA ALA A 247 38.51 32.57 -20.40
C ALA A 247 38.14 31.98 -21.77
#